data_AF-A0A962UYT8-F1
#
_entry.id   AF-A0A962UYT8-F1
#
_cell.length_a   1.000
_cell.length_b   1.000
_cell.length_c   1.000
_cell.angle_alpha   90.00
_cell.angle_beta   90.00
_cell.angle_gamma   90.00
#
_symmetry.space_group_name_H-M   'P 1'
#
loop_
_entity.id
_entity.type
_entity.pdbx_description
1 polymer ?
#
loop_
_entity_poly.entity_id
_entity_poly.type
_entity_poly.pdbx_seq_one_letter_code
_entity_poly.pdbx_strand_id
1 'polypeptide(L)'
;MQSRDRNAPWQTPCSAQRTALTLTATLLLLAVEPALANKFETIGGGVSGSLHIKREWLITFLNIAGGISLFSAVLAVVVPRTNALYLNYSNWKQSAIVMLVIAGALFAGAALL
;
A
#
# COMPACT_ATOMS: atom_id res chain seq x y z
N MET A 1 -0.11 35.32 40.29
CA MET A 1 -0.68 33.97 40.07
C MET A 1 -0.73 33.74 38.57
N GLN A 2 0.12 32.83 38.09
CA GLN A 2 0.43 32.57 36.70
C GLN A 2 -0.07 31.16 36.38
N SER A 3 -1.01 31.01 35.44
CA SER A 3 -1.26 29.70 34.82
C SER A 3 -1.66 29.88 33.35
N ARG A 4 -0.63 30.13 32.54
CA ARG A 4 -0.42 29.68 31.16
C ARG A 4 -1.65 29.15 30.42
N ASP A 5 -2.17 29.98 29.52
CA ASP A 5 -2.83 29.54 28.29
C ASP A 5 -1.88 28.64 27.50
N ARG A 6 -2.09 27.32 27.61
CA ARG A 6 -1.41 26.33 26.78
C ARG A 6 -2.15 26.24 25.46
N ASN A 7 -1.84 27.17 24.57
CA ASN A 7 -2.03 27.06 23.13
C ASN A 7 -1.32 25.79 22.64
N ALA A 8 -2.04 24.68 22.54
CA ALA A 8 -1.58 23.46 21.90
C ALA A 8 -2.08 23.48 20.45
N PRO A 9 -1.22 23.68 19.44
CA PRO A 9 -1.61 23.54 18.05
C PRO A 9 -1.64 22.06 17.67
N TRP A 10 -2.57 21.29 18.24
CA TRP A 10 -2.99 20.04 17.61
C TRP A 10 -4.01 20.40 16.53
N GLN A 11 -3.54 21.12 15.51
CA GLN A 11 -4.26 21.28 14.27
C GLN A 11 -4.56 19.87 13.77
N THR A 12 -5.83 19.48 13.87
CA THR A 12 -6.32 18.28 13.20
C THR A 12 -6.02 18.46 11.71
N PRO A 13 -5.34 17.51 11.04
CA PRO A 13 -5.15 17.65 9.61
C PRO A 13 -6.54 17.70 8.99
N CYS A 14 -6.87 18.86 8.42
CA CYS A 14 -8.11 19.12 7.72
C CYS A 14 -8.34 17.99 6.70
N SER A 15 -9.58 17.60 6.41
CA SER A 15 -9.86 16.49 5.45
C SER A 15 -9.08 16.65 4.14
N ALA A 16 -8.90 17.91 3.70
CA ALA A 16 -8.07 18.32 2.57
C ALA A 16 -6.58 17.91 2.68
N GLN A 17 -5.99 17.95 3.87
CA GLN A 17 -4.59 17.58 4.09
C GLN A 17 -4.39 16.06 4.04
N ARG A 18 -5.38 15.28 4.47
CA ARG A 18 -5.36 13.80 4.35
C ARG A 18 -5.54 13.36 2.90
N THR A 19 -6.45 14.00 2.17
CA THR A 19 -6.62 13.76 0.73
C THR A 19 -5.38 14.20 -0.04
N ALA A 20 -4.76 15.34 0.29
CA ALA A 20 -3.54 15.79 -0.36
C ALA A 20 -2.36 14.83 -0.15
N LEU A 21 -2.22 14.27 1.06
CA LEU A 21 -1.13 13.33 1.36
C LEU A 21 -1.32 11.99 0.64
N THR A 22 -2.56 11.50 0.56
CA THR A 22 -2.89 10.28 -0.20
C THR A 22 -2.73 10.49 -1.70
N LEU A 23 -3.22 11.59 -2.27
CA LEU A 23 -3.02 11.94 -3.69
C LEU A 23 -1.53 12.08 -4.03
N THR A 24 -0.76 12.76 -3.19
CA THR A 24 0.69 12.91 -3.38
C THR A 24 1.40 11.56 -3.29
N ALA A 25 1.01 10.68 -2.37
CA ALA A 25 1.58 9.33 -2.26
C ALA A 25 1.23 8.46 -3.48
N THR A 26 -0.01 8.53 -3.98
CA THR A 26 -0.43 7.83 -5.20
C THR A 26 0.29 8.37 -6.44
N LEU A 27 0.48 9.69 -6.54
CA LEU A 27 1.23 10.31 -7.64
C LEU A 27 2.71 9.98 -7.59
N LEU A 28 3.32 9.92 -6.41
CA LEU A 28 4.71 9.48 -6.24
C LEU A 28 4.89 8.01 -6.65
N LEU A 29 3.93 7.14 -6.34
CA LEU A 29 3.94 5.74 -6.81
C LEU A 29 3.88 5.65 -8.35
N LEU A 30 2.98 6.42 -8.98
CA LEU A 30 2.85 6.47 -10.44
C LEU A 30 4.08 7.11 -11.12
N ALA A 31 4.75 8.06 -10.48
CA ALA A 31 5.93 8.74 -11.02
C ALA A 31 7.23 7.93 -10.85
N VAL A 32 7.27 6.94 -9.95
CA VAL A 32 8.42 6.04 -9.78
C VAL A 32 8.47 4.97 -10.88
N GLU A 33 7.34 4.56 -11.44
CA GLU A 33 7.25 3.59 -12.55
C GLU A 33 8.07 3.98 -13.81
N PRO A 34 7.99 5.22 -14.35
CA PRO A 34 8.76 5.59 -15.55
C PRO A 34 10.27 5.69 -15.30
N ALA A 35 10.71 5.99 -14.07
CA ALA A 35 12.13 6.06 -13.73
C ALA A 35 12.78 4.67 -13.60
N LEU A 36 12.01 3.65 -13.19
CA LEU A 36 12.45 2.25 -13.25
C LEU A 36 12.46 1.72 -14.68
N ALA A 37 11.44 2.05 -15.50
CA ALA A 37 11.36 1.62 -16.90
C ALA A 37 12.56 2.08 -17.73
N ASN A 38 13.02 3.32 -17.54
CA ASN A 38 14.16 3.88 -18.28
C ASN A 38 15.51 3.17 -17.98
N LYS A 39 15.62 2.44 -16.86
CA LYS A 39 16.82 1.65 -16.53
C LYS A 39 16.77 0.21 -17.06
N PHE A 40 15.61 -0.27 -17.52
CA PHE A 40 15.47 -1.60 -18.10
C PHE A 40 15.80 -1.63 -19.59
N GLU A 41 15.67 -0.52 -20.31
CA GLU A 41 16.10 -0.45 -21.72
C GLU A 41 17.61 -0.58 -21.89
N THR A 42 18.42 0.01 -20.98
CA THR A 42 19.89 -0.04 -21.10
C THR A 42 20.50 -1.37 -20.64
N ILE A 43 19.73 -2.24 -19.98
CA ILE A 43 20.15 -3.61 -19.62
C ILE A 43 19.50 -4.65 -20.56
N GLY A 44 18.52 -4.25 -21.38
CA GLY A 44 17.70 -5.13 -22.23
C GLY A 44 18.29 -5.49 -23.60
N GLY A 45 19.39 -4.87 -24.03
CA GLY A 45 19.96 -5.11 -25.36
C GLY A 45 20.59 -6.50 -25.61
N GLY A 46 20.72 -7.35 -24.58
CA GLY A 46 21.51 -8.59 -24.66
C GLY A 46 20.80 -9.92 -24.37
N VAL A 47 19.59 -9.95 -23.81
CA VAL A 47 18.97 -11.23 -23.39
C VAL A 47 17.46 -11.22 -23.59
N SER A 48 17.02 -11.62 -24.79
CA SER A 48 15.61 -11.85 -25.14
C SER A 48 14.90 -12.89 -24.23
N GLY A 49 15.64 -13.67 -23.43
CA GLY A 49 15.10 -14.57 -22.40
C GLY A 49 14.94 -13.95 -21.01
N SER A 50 15.60 -12.82 -20.71
CA SER A 50 15.59 -12.22 -19.36
C SER A 50 14.25 -11.56 -19.03
N LEU A 51 13.56 -11.02 -20.03
CA LEU A 51 12.25 -10.38 -19.84
C LEU A 51 11.17 -11.39 -19.44
N HIS A 52 11.20 -12.60 -20.01
CA HIS A 52 10.23 -13.64 -19.67
C HIS A 52 10.43 -14.14 -18.23
N ILE A 53 11.68 -14.39 -17.84
CA ILE A 53 12.04 -14.81 -16.48
C ILE A 53 11.67 -13.73 -15.45
N LYS A 54 11.93 -12.46 -15.76
CA LYS A 54 11.56 -11.34 -14.88
C LYS A 54 10.05 -11.20 -14.74
N ARG A 55 9.29 -11.40 -15.82
CA ARG A 55 7.83 -11.34 -15.80
C ARG A 55 7.23 -12.50 -15.00
N GLU A 56 7.68 -13.74 -15.20
CA GLU A 56 7.21 -14.90 -14.43
C GLU A 56 7.50 -14.74 -12.92
N TRP A 57 8.71 -14.26 -12.59
CA TRP A 57 9.06 -13.96 -11.20
C TRP A 57 8.15 -12.88 -10.62
N LEU A 58 7.89 -11.82 -11.39
CA LEU A 58 7.03 -10.71 -10.95
C LEU A 58 5.58 -11.18 -10.74
N ILE A 59 5.00 -11.94 -11.66
CA ILE A 59 3.66 -12.54 -11.52
C ILE A 59 3.60 -13.41 -10.26
N THR A 60 4.62 -14.24 -10.02
CA THR A 60 4.70 -15.09 -8.82
C THR A 60 4.75 -14.24 -7.54
N PHE A 61 5.58 -13.19 -7.53
CA PHE A 61 5.67 -12.26 -6.41
C PHE A 61 4.35 -11.55 -6.13
N LEU A 62 3.69 -11.00 -7.16
CA LEU A 62 2.40 -10.32 -7.03
C LEU A 62 1.30 -11.26 -6.51
N ASN A 63 1.27 -12.51 -6.96
CA ASN A 63 0.31 -13.50 -6.47
C ASN A 63 0.54 -13.85 -5.00
N ILE A 64 1.80 -14.05 -4.58
CA ILE A 64 2.14 -14.33 -3.18
C ILE A 64 1.81 -13.13 -2.29
N ALA A 65 2.23 -11.93 -2.70
CA ALA A 65 1.96 -10.69 -1.97
C ALA A 65 0.45 -10.40 -1.87
N GLY A 66 -0.29 -10.60 -2.96
CA GLY A 66 -1.74 -10.49 -3.00
C GLY A 66 -2.42 -11.47 -2.07
N GLY A 67 -1.95 -12.72 -2.02
CA GLY A 67 -2.45 -13.75 -1.11
C GLY A 67 -2.23 -13.40 0.36
N ILE A 68 -1.04 -12.91 0.74
CA ILE A 68 -0.74 -12.47 2.11
C ILE A 68 -1.63 -11.29 2.50
N SER A 69 -1.83 -10.33 1.59
CA SER A 69 -2.70 -9.18 1.83
C SER A 69 -4.18 -9.58 1.97
N LEU A 70 -4.64 -10.56 1.20
CA LEU A 70 -6.01 -11.08 1.32
C LEU A 70 -6.19 -11.84 2.63
N PHE A 71 -5.21 -12.66 3.01
CA PHE A 71 -5.22 -13.38 4.28
C PHE A 71 -5.23 -12.44 5.48
N SER A 72 -4.44 -11.36 5.44
CA SER A 72 -4.43 -10.34 6.49
C SER A 72 -5.76 -9.57 6.57
N ALA A 73 -6.44 -9.35 5.43
CA ALA A 73 -7.78 -8.78 5.41
C ALA A 73 -8.82 -9.68 6.11
N VAL A 74 -8.75 -11.00 5.89
CA VAL A 74 -9.63 -11.97 6.57
C VAL A 74 -9.34 -11.99 8.08
N LEU A 75 -8.07 -12.03 8.47
CA LEU A 75 -7.68 -11.98 9.88
C LEU A 75 -8.16 -10.70 10.56
N ALA A 76 -8.13 -9.56 9.87
CA ALA A 76 -8.64 -8.30 10.40
C ALA A 76 -10.15 -8.36 10.74
N VAL A 77 -10.93 -9.23 10.08
CA VAL A 77 -12.37 -9.41 10.36
C VAL A 77 -12.61 -10.48 11.43
N VAL A 78 -11.85 -11.59 11.38
CA VAL A 78 -12.10 -12.78 12.21
C VAL A 78 -11.52 -12.63 13.63
N VAL A 79 -10.43 -11.89 13.80
CA VAL A 79 -9.75 -11.78 15.10
C VAL A 79 -10.65 -11.06 16.14
N PRO A 80 -10.87 -11.65 17.32
CA PRO A 80 -11.65 -11.04 18.40
C PRO A 80 -11.06 -9.71 18.86
N ARG A 81 -11.93 -8.71 19.04
CA ARG A 81 -11.56 -7.30 19.25
C ARG A 81 -11.60 -6.91 20.73
N THR A 82 -10.99 -7.72 21.59
CA THR A 82 -11.06 -7.55 23.05
C THR A 82 -9.87 -6.81 23.63
N ASN A 83 -8.80 -6.61 22.87
CA ASN A 83 -7.54 -6.04 23.33
C ASN A 83 -7.23 -4.72 22.62
N ALA A 84 -7.10 -3.64 23.39
CA ALA A 84 -6.81 -2.29 22.89
C ALA A 84 -5.39 -2.13 22.32
N LEU A 85 -4.47 -3.07 22.60
CA LEU A 85 -3.13 -3.13 21.99
C LEU A 85 -3.16 -3.50 20.50
N TYR A 86 -4.24 -4.12 20.01
CA TYR A 86 -4.37 -4.38 18.59
C TYR A 86 -4.84 -3.12 17.87
N LEU A 87 -4.13 -2.74 16.81
CA LEU A 87 -4.53 -1.69 15.87
C LEU A 87 -5.96 -1.93 15.31
N ASN A 88 -6.42 -3.18 15.38
CA ASN A 88 -7.72 -3.65 14.94
C ASN A 88 -8.88 -3.35 15.94
N TYR A 89 -8.61 -2.76 17.11
CA TYR A 89 -9.63 -2.58 18.14
C TYR A 89 -10.75 -1.61 17.72
N SER A 90 -10.41 -0.42 17.21
CA SER A 90 -11.43 0.54 16.72
C SER A 90 -11.58 0.56 15.21
N ASN A 91 -10.49 0.32 14.46
CA ASN A 91 -10.43 0.63 13.02
C ASN A 91 -10.47 -0.61 12.11
N TRP A 92 -10.98 -1.74 12.60
CA TRP A 92 -10.94 -3.02 11.87
C TRP A 92 -11.56 -2.97 10.47
N LYS A 93 -12.65 -2.22 10.30
CA LYS A 93 -13.32 -2.07 9.00
C LYS A 93 -12.40 -1.36 7.99
N GLN A 94 -11.74 -0.28 8.43
CA GLN A 94 -10.86 0.50 7.56
C GLN A 94 -9.62 -0.31 7.18
N SER A 95 -9.00 -1.00 8.15
CA SER A 95 -7.83 -1.85 7.89
C SER A 95 -8.16 -3.02 6.96
N ALA A 96 -9.31 -3.67 7.14
CA ALA A 96 -9.75 -4.76 6.26
C ALA A 96 -10.00 -4.27 4.82
N ILE A 97 -10.64 -3.10 4.65
CA ILE A 97 -10.88 -2.51 3.32
C ILE A 97 -9.55 -2.18 2.64
N VAL A 98 -8.60 -1.56 3.34
CA VAL A 98 -7.29 -1.22 2.75
C VAL A 98 -6.55 -2.47 2.30
N MET A 99 -6.51 -3.52 3.13
CA MET A 99 -5.85 -4.79 2.77
C MET A 99 -6.54 -5.49 1.59
N LEU A 100 -7.86 -5.37 1.47
CA LEU A 100 -8.62 -5.91 0.35
C LEU A 100 -8.36 -5.13 -0.95
N VAL A 101 -8.27 -3.80 -0.88
CA VAL A 101 -7.90 -2.95 -2.03
C VAL A 101 -6.48 -3.26 -2.50
N ILE A 102 -5.54 -3.40 -1.58
CA ILE A 102 -4.15 -3.77 -1.90
C ILE A 102 -4.10 -5.17 -2.54
N ALA A 103 -4.81 -6.15 -1.98
CA ALA A 103 -4.89 -7.48 -2.57
C ALA A 103 -5.47 -7.44 -3.99
N GLY A 104 -6.58 -6.70 -4.19
CA GLY A 104 -7.19 -6.51 -5.50
C GLY A 104 -6.25 -5.85 -6.51
N ALA A 105 -5.51 -4.81 -6.11
CA ALA A 105 -4.52 -4.15 -6.96
C ALA A 105 -3.37 -5.09 -7.35
N LEU A 106 -2.89 -5.92 -6.42
CA LEU A 106 -1.82 -6.89 -6.68
C LEU A 106 -2.27 -8.01 -7.61
N PHE A 107 -3.48 -8.55 -7.44
CA PHE A 107 -4.03 -9.55 -8.36
C PHE A 107 -4.35 -8.97 -9.74
N ALA A 108 -4.88 -7.74 -9.80
CA ALA A 108 -5.08 -7.04 -11.07
C ALA A 108 -3.75 -6.78 -11.79
N GLY A 109 -2.71 -6.38 -11.06
CA GLY A 109 -1.35 -6.24 -11.58
C GLY A 109 -0.80 -7.55 -12.13
N ALA A 110 -0.99 -8.66 -11.42
CA ALA A 110 -0.59 -9.99 -11.91
C ALA A 110 -1.36 -10.44 -13.17
N ALA A 111 -2.65 -10.12 -13.26
CA ALA A 111 -3.50 -10.51 -14.38
C ALA A 111 -3.24 -9.69 -15.66
N LEU A 112 -2.80 -8.44 -15.51
CA LEU A 112 -2.48 -7.53 -16.61
C LEU A 112 -1.04 -7.67 -17.12
N LEU A 113 -0.16 -8.27 -16.31
CA LEU A 113 1.27 -8.40 -16.61
C LEU A 113 1.54 -9.45 -17.66
#